data_AF-A0A9P8N769-F1
#
_entry.id   AF-A0A9P8N769-F1
#
_cell.length_a   1.000
_cell.length_b   1.000
_cell.length_c   1.000
_cell.angle_alpha   90.00
_cell.angle_beta   90.00
_cell.angle_gamma   90.00
#
_symmetry.space_group_name_H-M   'P 1'
#
loop_
_entity.id
_entity.type
_entity.pdbx_description
1 polymer ?
#
loop_
_entity_poly.entity_id
_entity_poly.type
_entity_poly.pdbx_seq_one_letter_code
_entity_poly.pdbx_strand_id
1 'polypeptide(L)'
;MKFSIIALTFIGSALAAPGASIPTPSTPAAPSCAASSSHIASSTASPSATPIFQPGCDIEHVGNNGKHLGWCKKARHYGIFICGDSPESWVLPDELAEYAALLELVSAVEVAEVAEAEPDVVSAADAVSRAVGVVIIVPVDPDTEVDEVDVVVEEEEVVVFVASSLFQTILTLSAGPSWRTRGLLAAANLTGLQIQIPKQPPIDPDLVNAFQNLGGEGARHPSHGASIAWLAHLDLIKYVIQSDLDTALIIEDDVDWDRAIRDQMVGIAGAIRSLTKVNGTESTPYGRSWDLLWIGHCGEYWDETLETVMFDDPTAYPISIYQGWAQKYLKGLPDYKRAIYRSFNPVCSFAYAVSREGARKVLELVGGAKDEAFDVAVMRNCKLEKLNCISIVPEVIHQYFPALSFGVKSLVDIGNGEKPGPGDEKFENVMGSTENILESARCSALWGKKCPRV
;
A
#
# COMPACT_ATOMS: atom_id res chain seq x y z
N MET A 1 -48.82 21.35 20.69
CA MET A 1 -49.34 21.69 19.34
C MET A 1 -48.15 21.61 18.39
N LYS A 2 -48.09 20.89 17.27
CA LYS A 2 -48.93 19.92 16.54
C LYS A 2 -47.91 19.12 15.69
N PHE A 3 -48.05 17.81 15.62
CA PHE A 3 -47.36 16.94 14.65
C PHE A 3 -47.98 17.09 13.25
N SER A 4 -47.19 16.82 12.21
CA SER A 4 -47.70 16.27 10.94
C SER A 4 -46.63 15.44 10.23
N ILE A 5 -46.93 14.15 10.09
CA ILE A 5 -46.28 13.17 9.21
C ILE A 5 -47.07 13.17 7.90
N ILE A 6 -46.39 13.11 6.75
CA ILE A 6 -47.03 12.82 5.46
C ILE A 6 -46.33 11.59 4.87
N ALA A 7 -47.08 10.48 4.83
CA ALA A 7 -46.80 9.32 4.00
C ALA A 7 -47.57 9.48 2.67
N LEU A 8 -46.94 9.14 1.55
CA LEU A 8 -47.63 8.94 0.28
C LEU A 8 -47.41 7.52 -0.24
N THR A 9 -48.52 6.79 -0.28
CA THR A 9 -48.79 5.53 -0.97
C THR A 9 -48.70 5.68 -2.49
N PHE A 10 -48.06 4.73 -3.18
CA PHE A 10 -48.23 4.54 -4.62
C PHE A 10 -49.13 3.34 -4.90
N ILE A 11 -50.13 3.60 -5.73
CA ILE A 11 -51.17 2.71 -6.23
C ILE A 11 -50.61 1.92 -7.41
N GLY A 12 -50.82 0.61 -7.40
CA GLY A 12 -50.56 -0.25 -8.55
C GLY A 12 -51.69 -0.18 -9.59
N SER A 13 -51.34 -0.42 -10.84
CA SER A 13 -52.26 -0.86 -11.90
C SER A 13 -51.51 -1.73 -12.90
N ALA A 14 -52.06 -2.93 -13.10
CA ALA A 14 -51.67 -3.93 -14.10
C ALA A 14 -52.45 -3.73 -15.43
N LEU A 15 -52.25 -4.66 -16.36
CA LEU A 15 -52.83 -4.86 -17.72
C LEU A 15 -51.99 -4.25 -18.85
N ALA A 16 -51.72 -4.91 -19.99
CA ALA A 16 -51.97 -6.25 -20.51
C ALA A 16 -51.13 -6.43 -21.80
N ALA A 17 -50.77 -7.67 -22.15
CA ALA A 17 -50.27 -8.06 -23.48
C ALA A 17 -51.43 -8.07 -24.51
N PRO A 18 -51.18 -8.01 -25.84
CA PRO A 18 -50.90 -9.27 -26.59
C PRO A 18 -50.02 -9.11 -27.85
N GLY A 19 -49.62 -10.24 -28.46
CA GLY A 19 -49.42 -10.35 -29.91
C GLY A 19 -48.13 -11.00 -30.39
N ALA A 20 -48.24 -12.25 -30.86
CA ALA A 20 -47.17 -13.08 -31.41
C ALA A 20 -46.75 -12.73 -32.85
N SER A 21 -45.51 -13.06 -33.24
CA SER A 21 -45.19 -13.68 -34.55
C SER A 21 -43.73 -14.18 -34.62
N ILE A 22 -43.59 -15.39 -35.15
CA ILE A 22 -42.36 -16.15 -35.45
C ILE A 22 -41.94 -15.82 -36.91
N PRO A 23 -40.65 -15.80 -37.28
CA PRO A 23 -40.08 -16.95 -38.02
C PRO A 23 -38.58 -17.25 -37.76
N THR A 24 -38.24 -18.54 -37.75
CA THR A 24 -36.93 -19.12 -38.14
C THR A 24 -37.19 -20.01 -39.38
N PRO A 25 -36.20 -20.64 -40.07
CA PRO A 25 -34.73 -20.62 -39.96
C PRO A 25 -34.00 -20.44 -41.33
N SER A 26 -32.67 -20.33 -41.35
CA SER A 26 -31.83 -21.04 -42.34
C SER A 26 -30.33 -21.02 -41.99
N THR A 27 -29.75 -22.21 -41.90
CA THR A 27 -28.32 -22.52 -41.97
C THR A 27 -27.97 -22.84 -43.44
N PRO A 28 -26.71 -22.68 -43.88
CA PRO A 28 -26.04 -23.89 -44.37
C PRO A 28 -24.53 -23.99 -44.07
N ALA A 29 -24.15 -25.24 -43.75
CA ALA A 29 -23.01 -26.03 -44.23
C ALA A 29 -21.56 -25.53 -44.11
N ALA A 30 -20.77 -26.37 -43.41
CA ALA A 30 -19.33 -26.53 -43.54
C ALA A 30 -18.93 -27.18 -44.88
N PRO A 31 -17.62 -27.16 -45.21
CA PRO A 31 -16.99 -28.37 -45.73
C PRO A 31 -15.70 -28.74 -44.98
N SER A 32 -15.41 -30.04 -45.06
CA SER A 32 -14.34 -30.80 -44.43
C SER A 32 -13.06 -30.91 -45.28
N CYS A 33 -11.95 -31.16 -44.58
CA CYS A 33 -10.75 -31.94 -44.97
C CYS A 33 -9.81 -31.42 -46.08
N ALA A 34 -8.54 -31.18 -45.71
CA ALA A 34 -7.37 -31.73 -46.41
C ALA A 34 -6.12 -31.71 -45.50
N ALA A 35 -5.50 -32.89 -45.35
CA ALA A 35 -4.14 -33.05 -44.86
C ALA A 35 -3.15 -32.77 -46.00
N SER A 36 -1.98 -32.22 -45.67
CA SER A 36 -0.81 -32.24 -46.54
C SER A 36 0.45 -32.08 -45.69
N SER A 37 1.08 -33.22 -45.45
CA SER A 37 2.47 -33.38 -45.04
C SER A 37 3.44 -33.00 -46.14
N SER A 38 4.53 -32.33 -45.80
CA SER A 38 5.82 -32.50 -46.50
C SER A 38 6.99 -32.20 -45.56
N HIS A 39 7.69 -33.27 -45.21
CA HIS A 39 9.03 -33.30 -44.64
C HIS A 39 10.05 -32.59 -45.53
N ILE A 40 11.06 -31.93 -44.94
CA ILE A 40 12.49 -32.19 -45.24
C ILE A 40 13.27 -32.07 -43.92
N ALA A 41 14.14 -33.06 -43.69
CA ALA A 41 14.94 -33.27 -42.50
C ALA A 41 16.45 -33.04 -42.78
N SER A 42 17.20 -32.87 -41.68
CA SER A 42 18.62 -33.22 -41.45
C SER A 42 19.70 -32.36 -42.16
N SER A 43 20.86 -32.04 -41.57
CA SER A 43 21.67 -32.77 -40.58
C SER A 43 22.85 -31.94 -40.02
N THR A 44 23.24 -32.23 -38.75
CA THR A 44 24.60 -32.29 -38.13
C THR A 44 25.53 -31.04 -38.17
N ALA A 45 26.24 -30.60 -37.12
CA ALA A 45 26.89 -31.30 -36.00
C ALA A 45 27.23 -30.35 -34.81
N SER A 46 27.31 -30.91 -33.59
CA SER A 46 27.98 -30.39 -32.38
C SER A 46 29.42 -30.98 -32.31
N PRO A 47 30.39 -30.56 -31.44
CA PRO A 47 30.19 -30.07 -30.06
C PRO A 47 31.16 -28.99 -29.52
N SER A 48 30.76 -28.30 -28.43
CA SER A 48 31.61 -28.11 -27.25
C SER A 48 30.74 -27.69 -26.06
N ALA A 49 30.89 -28.38 -24.93
CA ALA A 49 29.98 -28.36 -23.79
C ALA A 49 30.67 -27.88 -22.51
N THR A 50 29.93 -27.11 -21.70
CA THR A 50 30.14 -26.94 -20.23
C THR A 50 28.74 -26.78 -19.60
N PRO A 51 28.45 -27.36 -18.41
CA PRO A 51 27.14 -27.95 -18.12
C PRO A 51 26.13 -26.99 -17.49
N ILE A 52 24.86 -27.15 -17.89
CA ILE A 52 23.67 -26.57 -17.26
C ILE A 52 23.12 -27.59 -16.27
N PHE A 53 22.94 -27.16 -15.02
CA PHE A 53 22.28 -27.93 -13.96
C PHE A 53 20.75 -27.85 -14.14
N GLN A 54 20.08 -28.99 -14.37
CA GLN A 54 18.62 -29.14 -14.31
C GLN A 54 18.25 -29.81 -12.98
N PRO A 55 17.33 -29.25 -12.17
CA PRO A 55 16.63 -30.03 -11.16
C PRO A 55 15.48 -30.78 -11.83
N GLY A 56 15.53 -32.11 -11.78
CA GLY A 56 14.57 -33.01 -12.42
C GLY A 56 13.16 -32.93 -11.83
N CYS A 57 12.18 -32.92 -12.74
CA CYS A 57 10.82 -33.38 -12.47
C CYS A 57 10.58 -34.56 -13.43
N ASP A 58 10.68 -35.78 -12.93
CA ASP A 58 10.24 -36.96 -13.67
C ASP A 58 8.71 -37.03 -13.60
N ILE A 59 8.05 -37.01 -14.76
CA ILE A 59 6.62 -37.29 -14.89
C ILE A 59 6.49 -38.73 -15.39
N GLU A 60 6.18 -39.66 -14.48
CA GLU A 60 5.70 -40.99 -14.88
C GLU A 60 4.17 -41.08 -14.83
N HIS A 61 3.61 -41.30 -16.01
CA HIS A 61 2.37 -41.98 -16.41
C HIS A 61 0.96 -41.53 -15.94
N VAL A 62 0.22 -41.07 -16.96
CA VAL A 62 -1.15 -41.45 -17.41
C VAL A 62 -2.08 -42.08 -16.37
N GLY A 63 -3.03 -41.27 -15.89
CA GLY A 63 -4.28 -41.70 -15.28
C GLY A 63 -5.35 -40.62 -15.45
N ASN A 64 -6.28 -40.85 -16.38
CA ASN A 64 -7.50 -40.06 -16.53
C ASN A 64 -8.33 -40.19 -15.23
N ASN A 65 -8.82 -39.07 -14.69
CA ASN A 65 -10.07 -38.87 -13.94
C ASN A 65 -10.07 -37.42 -13.40
N GLY A 66 -10.99 -36.59 -13.88
CA GLY A 66 -10.96 -35.13 -13.71
C GLY A 66 -10.96 -34.59 -12.27
N LYS A 67 -10.61 -33.30 -12.19
CA LYS A 67 -10.47 -32.42 -11.01
C LYS A 67 -9.25 -32.70 -10.14
N HIS A 68 -8.11 -32.09 -10.46
CA HIS A 68 -7.14 -31.50 -9.51
C HIS A 68 -6.10 -30.69 -10.32
N LEU A 69 -5.99 -29.38 -10.09
CA LEU A 69 -4.77 -28.64 -10.44
C LEU A 69 -3.71 -29.07 -9.43
N GLY A 70 -2.62 -29.65 -9.92
CA GLY A 70 -1.58 -30.29 -9.11
C GLY A 70 -0.87 -29.34 -8.14
N TRP A 71 -0.62 -29.81 -6.93
CA TRP A 71 0.13 -29.11 -5.88
C TRP A 71 1.56 -29.65 -5.84
N CYS A 72 2.54 -28.74 -5.75
CA CYS A 72 3.92 -29.12 -5.44
C CYS A 72 4.11 -29.08 -3.91
N LYS A 73 4.19 -30.24 -3.26
CA LYS A 73 4.15 -30.35 -1.79
C LYS A 73 5.50 -30.19 -1.08
N LYS A 74 6.54 -29.65 -1.74
CA LYS A 74 7.89 -29.44 -1.15
C LYS A 74 8.65 -28.23 -1.74
N ALA A 75 8.06 -27.04 -1.77
CA ALA A 75 8.88 -25.83 -1.90
C ALA A 75 9.62 -25.61 -0.57
N ARG A 76 10.94 -25.86 -0.55
CA ARG A 76 11.80 -25.54 0.60
C ARG A 76 12.06 -24.03 0.62
N HIS A 77 12.07 -23.48 1.84
CA HIS A 77 12.49 -22.12 2.18
C HIS A 77 13.84 -21.76 1.54
N TYR A 78 13.93 -20.58 0.94
CA TYR A 78 15.21 -20.03 0.50
C TYR A 78 15.93 -19.40 1.71
N GLY A 79 16.98 -20.08 2.17
CA GLY A 79 18.03 -19.50 3.01
C GLY A 79 19.28 -19.23 2.16
N ILE A 80 20.06 -18.24 2.56
CA ILE A 80 21.32 -17.83 1.92
C ILE A 80 22.38 -18.90 2.21
N PHE A 81 23.05 -19.41 1.17
CA PHE A 81 24.24 -20.26 1.29
C PHE A 81 25.47 -19.48 0.80
N ILE A 82 26.53 -19.47 1.62
CA ILE A 82 27.89 -19.08 1.21
C ILE A 82 28.72 -20.36 1.21
N CYS A 83 29.32 -20.72 0.06
CA CYS A 83 30.26 -21.83 -0.01
C CYS A 83 31.65 -21.38 0.44
N GLY A 84 32.23 -22.10 1.41
CA GLY A 84 33.64 -22.06 1.74
C GLY A 84 34.10 -23.44 2.21
N ASP A 85 35.13 -23.97 1.54
CA ASP A 85 35.72 -25.27 1.86
C ASP A 85 36.59 -25.22 3.14
N SER A 86 36.46 -26.26 3.96
CA SER A 86 37.30 -26.71 5.09
C SER A 86 37.06 -26.11 6.50
N PRO A 87 37.28 -26.91 7.57
CA PRO A 87 36.77 -26.63 8.92
C PRO A 87 37.89 -26.15 9.86
N GLU A 88 37.67 -25.02 10.54
CA GLU A 88 38.18 -24.65 11.88
C GLU A 88 38.25 -23.12 12.02
N SER A 89 37.21 -22.52 12.60
CA SER A 89 37.26 -21.35 13.51
C SER A 89 35.86 -20.74 13.62
N TRP A 90 35.29 -20.75 14.81
CA TRP A 90 34.07 -20.00 15.11
C TRP A 90 34.44 -18.52 15.28
N VAL A 91 33.97 -17.68 14.35
CA VAL A 91 33.88 -16.23 14.53
C VAL A 91 32.45 -15.85 14.17
N LEU A 92 31.71 -15.29 15.13
CA LEU A 92 30.38 -14.72 14.89
C LEU A 92 30.52 -13.49 13.98
N PRO A 93 29.63 -13.28 12.99
CA PRO A 93 29.61 -12.04 12.22
C PRO A 93 29.26 -10.86 13.13
N ASP A 94 29.98 -9.74 12.97
CA ASP A 94 29.87 -8.53 13.79
C ASP A 94 28.44 -7.93 13.85
N GLU A 95 27.56 -8.23 12.88
CA GLU A 95 26.16 -7.75 12.86
C GLU A 95 25.24 -8.43 13.89
N LEU A 96 25.56 -9.64 14.37
CA LEU A 96 24.78 -10.30 15.44
C LEU A 96 25.24 -9.89 16.85
N ALA A 97 26.48 -9.42 16.98
CA ALA A 97 27.01 -8.89 18.24
C ALA A 97 26.36 -7.53 18.60
N GLU A 98 26.04 -6.70 17.62
CA GLU A 98 25.27 -5.45 17.82
C GLU A 98 23.85 -5.73 18.34
N TYR A 99 23.17 -6.77 17.83
CA TYR A 99 21.83 -7.15 18.31
C TYR A 99 21.84 -7.76 19.72
N ALA A 100 22.87 -8.54 20.05
CA ALA A 100 23.05 -9.06 21.41
C ALA A 100 23.39 -7.94 22.41
N ALA A 101 24.20 -6.96 21.99
CA ALA A 101 24.52 -5.78 22.79
C ALA A 101 23.29 -4.87 23.00
N LEU A 102 22.42 -4.72 21.99
CA LEU A 102 21.13 -4.01 22.11
C LEU A 102 20.16 -4.71 23.06
N LEU A 103 20.08 -6.05 23.02
CA LEU A 103 19.27 -6.84 23.96
C LEU A 103 19.84 -6.80 25.38
N GLU A 104 21.17 -6.80 25.56
CA GLU A 104 21.80 -6.55 26.87
C GLU A 104 21.58 -5.11 27.33
N LEU A 105 21.54 -4.10 26.44
CA LEU A 105 21.25 -2.72 26.82
C LEU A 105 19.80 -2.54 27.29
N VAL A 106 18.84 -3.21 26.63
CA VAL A 106 17.42 -3.21 27.02
C VAL A 106 17.21 -3.98 28.32
N SER A 107 17.97 -5.05 28.56
CA SER A 107 18.01 -5.76 29.84
C SER A 107 18.71 -4.97 30.96
N ALA A 108 19.65 -4.08 30.64
CA ALA A 108 20.37 -3.26 31.61
C ALA A 108 19.57 -2.02 32.09
N VAL A 109 18.38 -1.78 31.52
CA VAL A 109 17.44 -0.76 32.01
C VAL A 109 16.61 -1.27 33.22
N GLU A 110 16.72 -2.55 33.60
CA GLU A 110 16.24 -2.99 34.90
C GLU A 110 17.16 -2.50 36.04
N VAL A 111 16.58 -1.60 36.85
CA VAL A 111 17.00 -1.21 38.21
C VAL A 111 18.21 -0.26 38.27
N ALA A 112 18.01 0.99 37.85
CA ALA A 112 18.68 2.11 38.51
C ALA A 112 17.67 2.79 39.45
N GLU A 113 17.86 2.62 40.75
CA GLU A 113 17.17 3.36 41.80
C GLU A 113 17.41 4.87 41.56
N VAL A 114 16.43 5.59 41.04
CA VAL A 114 16.51 7.04 40.83
C VAL A 114 16.14 7.72 42.14
N ALA A 115 17.10 7.74 43.08
CA ALA A 115 17.05 8.65 44.21
C ALA A 115 17.53 10.03 43.74
N GLU A 116 16.63 11.02 43.83
CA GLU A 116 16.85 12.46 43.67
C GLU A 116 17.46 12.93 42.34
N ALA A 117 16.63 13.31 41.36
CA ALA A 117 17.09 14.20 40.28
C ALA A 117 15.97 15.08 39.69
N GLU A 118 16.32 16.37 39.58
CA GLU A 118 15.61 17.54 39.05
C GLU A 118 15.48 17.50 37.48
N PRO A 119 15.07 18.57 36.72
CA PRO A 119 14.33 18.52 35.44
C PRO A 119 15.08 17.98 34.19
N ASP A 120 16.13 17.20 34.38
CA ASP A 120 16.95 16.55 33.36
C ASP A 120 16.41 15.18 32.88
N VAL A 121 15.28 14.68 33.39
CA VAL A 121 14.74 13.36 33.01
C VAL A 121 14.22 13.33 31.55
N VAL A 122 13.60 14.42 31.08
CA VAL A 122 13.17 14.56 29.69
C VAL A 122 14.38 14.68 28.75
N SER A 123 15.42 15.38 29.21
CA SER A 123 16.71 15.52 28.52
C SER A 123 17.45 14.18 28.41
N ALA A 124 17.41 13.35 29.45
CA ALA A 124 18.00 12.01 29.46
C ALA A 124 17.23 11.02 28.56
N ALA A 125 15.89 11.02 28.61
CA ALA A 125 15.07 10.20 27.72
C ALA A 125 15.26 10.60 26.24
N ASP A 126 15.39 11.90 25.96
CA ASP A 126 15.68 12.44 24.63
C ASP A 126 17.12 12.13 24.17
N ALA A 127 18.10 12.14 25.09
CA ALA A 127 19.48 11.72 24.81
C ALA A 127 19.60 10.22 24.52
N VAL A 128 18.87 9.37 25.26
CA VAL A 128 18.80 7.92 25.02
C VAL A 128 18.05 7.62 23.71
N SER A 129 16.96 8.34 23.44
CA SER A 129 16.21 8.24 22.17
C SER A 129 17.09 8.57 20.95
N ARG A 130 17.90 9.63 21.05
CA ARG A 130 18.85 10.02 20.00
C ARG A 130 20.05 9.08 19.87
N ALA A 131 20.46 8.41 20.95
CA ALA A 131 21.60 7.49 20.94
C ALA A 131 21.25 6.10 20.41
N VAL A 132 20.01 5.63 20.64
CA VAL A 132 19.59 4.25 20.31
C VAL A 132 18.57 4.20 19.16
N GLY A 133 18.04 5.36 18.72
CA GLY A 133 17.04 5.43 17.63
C GLY A 133 15.66 4.90 18.05
N VAL A 134 15.32 4.98 19.33
CA VAL A 134 14.12 4.41 19.96
C VAL A 134 13.35 5.51 20.69
N VAL A 135 12.09 5.75 20.32
CA VAL A 135 11.23 6.73 20.98
C VAL A 135 10.51 6.08 22.17
N ILE A 136 10.74 6.60 23.37
CA ILE A 136 10.05 6.19 24.60
C ILE A 136 8.87 7.16 24.82
N ILE A 137 7.63 6.65 24.77
CA ILE A 137 6.42 7.43 25.05
C ILE A 137 5.94 7.05 26.46
N VAL A 138 5.96 8.00 27.39
CA VAL A 138 5.37 7.85 28.72
C VAL A 138 4.01 8.57 28.72
N PRO A 139 2.89 7.88 28.98
CA PRO A 139 1.60 8.54 29.12
C PRO A 139 1.58 9.35 30.43
N VAL A 140 1.09 10.60 30.37
CA VAL A 140 0.83 11.43 31.55
C VAL A 140 -0.65 11.82 31.52
N ASP A 141 -1.35 11.60 32.63
CA ASP A 141 -2.78 11.94 32.77
C ASP A 141 -2.95 13.48 32.84
N PRO A 142 -3.80 14.07 31.97
CA PRO A 142 -3.98 15.53 31.89
C PRO A 142 -4.58 16.21 33.12
N ASP A 143 -5.13 15.47 34.10
CA ASP A 143 -5.79 16.05 35.29
C ASP A 143 -4.93 16.05 36.57
N THR A 144 -3.63 15.74 36.49
CA THR A 144 -2.77 15.63 37.69
C THR A 144 -2.21 17.00 38.12
N GLU A 145 -2.72 17.56 39.23
CA GLU A 145 -2.14 18.74 39.91
C GLU A 145 -0.80 18.36 40.57
N VAL A 146 0.27 19.09 40.23
CA VAL A 146 1.64 18.78 40.65
C VAL A 146 1.99 19.52 41.94
N ASP A 147 1.55 18.98 43.08
CA ASP A 147 2.07 19.35 44.40
C ASP A 147 2.47 18.05 45.13
N GLU A 148 3.79 17.85 45.31
CA GLU A 148 4.44 16.69 45.96
C GLU A 148 3.91 15.30 45.55
N VAL A 149 4.58 14.66 44.58
CA VAL A 149 4.27 13.28 44.16
C VAL A 149 5.28 12.30 44.77
N ASP A 150 4.83 11.49 45.74
CA ASP A 150 5.40 10.17 46.01
C ASP A 150 5.13 9.27 44.78
N VAL A 151 6.17 9.00 43.99
CA VAL A 151 6.04 8.17 42.78
C VAL A 151 5.97 6.69 43.20
N VAL A 152 4.76 6.15 43.29
CA VAL A 152 4.52 4.72 43.31
C VAL A 152 4.49 4.25 41.85
N VAL A 153 5.59 3.64 41.38
CA VAL A 153 5.61 2.94 40.09
C VAL A 153 4.91 1.60 40.28
N GLU A 154 3.61 1.52 40.01
CA GLU A 154 2.98 0.23 39.74
C GLU A 154 3.38 -0.24 38.34
N GLU A 155 3.57 -1.56 38.19
CA GLU A 155 4.03 -2.25 36.99
C GLU A 155 3.11 -1.98 35.76
N GLU A 156 3.24 -0.84 35.09
CA GLU A 156 2.70 -0.66 33.74
C GLU A 156 3.80 -0.85 32.70
N GLU A 157 3.64 -1.87 31.86
CA GLU A 157 4.53 -2.24 30.75
C GLU A 157 4.86 -1.04 29.85
N VAL A 158 6.12 -0.64 29.80
CA VAL A 158 6.63 0.30 28.80
C VAL A 158 6.78 -0.45 27.46
N VAL A 159 5.83 -0.27 26.54
CA VAL A 159 5.90 -0.85 25.19
C VAL A 159 6.86 -0.02 24.32
N VAL A 160 8.07 -0.55 24.12
CA VAL A 160 9.09 0.05 23.25
C VAL A 160 8.84 -0.37 21.80
N PHE A 161 8.47 0.58 20.94
CA PHE A 161 8.33 0.32 19.49
C PHE A 161 9.68 0.42 18.80
N VAL A 162 10.25 -0.72 18.41
CA VAL A 162 11.40 -0.74 17.50
C VAL A 162 10.87 -0.45 16.09
N ALA A 163 11.17 0.74 15.57
CA ALA A 163 10.73 1.26 14.25
C ALA A 163 11.38 0.54 13.05
N SER A 164 11.67 -0.76 13.15
CA SER A 164 12.43 -1.47 12.12
C SER A 164 11.64 -1.71 10.83
N SER A 165 10.30 -1.78 10.90
CA SER A 165 9.47 -1.91 9.70
C SER A 165 8.12 -1.20 9.85
N LEU A 166 7.85 -0.22 8.98
CA LEU A 166 6.55 0.46 8.88
C LEU A 166 5.41 -0.56 8.71
N PHE A 167 5.59 -1.52 7.81
CA PHE A 167 4.69 -2.64 7.57
C PHE A 167 5.54 -3.89 7.35
N GLN A 168 4.95 -5.08 7.42
CA GLN A 168 5.70 -6.32 7.18
C GLN A 168 6.37 -6.33 5.79
N THR A 169 5.73 -5.70 4.79
CA THR A 169 6.34 -5.43 3.49
C THR A 169 5.77 -4.17 2.85
N ILE A 170 6.56 -3.55 1.98
CA ILE A 170 6.12 -2.49 1.07
C ILE A 170 6.16 -3.06 -0.36
N LEU A 171 5.02 -3.08 -1.05
CA LEU A 171 4.85 -3.59 -2.40
C LEU A 171 4.60 -2.43 -3.35
N THR A 172 5.35 -2.36 -4.43
CA THR A 172 5.17 -1.35 -5.47
C THR A 172 4.35 -1.92 -6.63
N LEU A 173 3.28 -1.22 -6.99
CA LEU A 173 2.55 -1.43 -8.24
C LEU A 173 3.31 -0.79 -9.39
N SER A 174 3.78 -1.62 -10.33
CA SER A 174 4.56 -1.13 -11.48
C SER A 174 4.38 -2.03 -12.69
N ALA A 175 4.36 -1.41 -13.88
CA ALA A 175 4.40 -2.12 -15.15
C ALA A 175 5.80 -2.68 -15.49
N GLY A 176 6.84 -2.27 -14.74
CA GLY A 176 8.22 -2.73 -14.92
C GLY A 176 9.25 -1.60 -14.82
N PRO A 177 10.53 -1.91 -15.09
CA PRO A 177 11.61 -0.93 -14.99
C PRO A 177 11.36 0.30 -15.88
N SER A 178 11.30 1.46 -15.25
CA SER A 178 11.12 2.77 -15.87
C SER A 178 11.71 3.89 -15.01
N TRP A 179 11.66 5.14 -15.49
CA TRP A 179 12.03 6.33 -14.70
C TRP A 179 11.29 6.38 -13.35
N ARG A 180 10.05 5.86 -13.30
CA ARG A 180 9.20 5.80 -12.11
C ARG A 180 9.86 4.95 -11.03
N THR A 181 10.16 3.69 -11.38
CA THR A 181 10.80 2.73 -10.47
C THR A 181 12.22 3.15 -10.06
N ARG A 182 13.00 3.77 -10.95
CA ARG A 182 14.36 4.22 -10.61
C ARG A 182 14.34 5.39 -9.63
N GLY A 183 13.45 6.37 -9.85
CA GLY A 183 13.23 7.46 -8.89
C GLY A 183 12.72 6.96 -7.55
N LEU A 184 11.80 6.00 -7.56
CA LEU A 184 11.26 5.37 -6.34
C LEU A 184 12.35 4.66 -5.53
N LEU A 185 13.18 3.85 -6.19
CA LEU A 185 14.28 3.13 -5.56
C LEU A 185 15.35 4.09 -5.00
N ALA A 186 15.61 5.21 -5.69
CA ALA A 186 16.51 6.24 -5.18
C ALA A 186 15.97 6.89 -3.89
N ALA A 187 14.68 7.22 -3.85
CA ALA A 187 14.01 7.75 -2.65
C ALA A 187 14.00 6.73 -1.50
N ALA A 188 13.72 5.46 -1.81
CA ALA A 188 13.73 4.36 -0.86
C ALA A 188 15.12 4.15 -0.25
N ASN A 189 16.17 4.15 -1.07
CA ASN A 189 17.55 4.05 -0.60
C ASN A 189 17.94 5.22 0.31
N LEU A 190 17.54 6.46 -0.05
CA LEU A 190 17.83 7.65 0.76
C LEU A 190 17.17 7.60 2.15
N THR A 191 15.96 7.04 2.23
CA THR A 191 15.15 7.00 3.47
C THR A 191 15.24 5.64 4.18
N GLY A 192 16.07 4.73 3.67
CA GLY A 192 16.23 3.37 4.17
C GLY A 192 14.98 2.50 4.05
N LEU A 193 13.97 2.87 3.25
CA LEU A 193 12.77 2.03 3.07
C LEU A 193 13.08 0.82 2.19
N GLN A 194 12.64 -0.35 2.64
CA GLN A 194 12.76 -1.59 1.88
C GLN A 194 11.47 -1.80 1.08
N ILE A 195 11.54 -1.58 -0.23
CA ILE A 195 10.42 -1.76 -1.16
C ILE A 195 10.65 -2.96 -2.06
N GLN A 196 9.58 -3.68 -2.37
CA GLN A 196 9.59 -4.79 -3.31
C GLN A 196 8.77 -4.42 -4.53
N ILE A 197 9.33 -4.64 -5.73
CA ILE A 197 8.62 -4.49 -7.00
C ILE A 197 8.35 -5.90 -7.54
N PRO A 198 7.27 -6.56 -7.10
CA PRO A 198 6.95 -7.90 -7.57
C PRO A 198 6.65 -7.88 -9.06
N LYS A 199 7.10 -8.93 -9.78
CA LYS A 199 6.76 -9.08 -11.19
C LYS A 199 5.27 -9.41 -11.32
N GLN A 200 4.52 -8.50 -11.92
CA GLN A 200 3.10 -8.72 -12.22
C GLN A 200 2.95 -9.48 -13.56
N PRO A 201 2.03 -10.44 -13.65
CA PRO A 201 1.76 -11.12 -14.91
C PRO A 201 1.17 -10.13 -15.93
N PRO A 202 1.45 -10.29 -17.24
CA PRO A 202 0.72 -9.54 -18.26
C PRO A 202 -0.79 -9.77 -18.12
N ILE A 203 -1.56 -8.69 -18.19
CA ILE A 203 -3.02 -8.76 -18.10
C ILE A 203 -3.55 -9.03 -19.52
N ASP A 204 -4.29 -10.13 -19.67
CA ASP A 204 -4.87 -10.52 -20.95
C ASP A 204 -5.92 -9.49 -21.41
N PRO A 205 -5.86 -8.99 -22.66
CA PRO A 205 -6.84 -8.03 -23.17
C PRO A 205 -8.31 -8.50 -23.07
N ASP A 206 -8.57 -9.80 -23.23
CA ASP A 206 -9.92 -10.35 -23.11
C ASP A 206 -10.40 -10.30 -21.65
N LEU A 207 -9.50 -10.45 -20.68
CA LEU A 207 -9.82 -10.24 -19.27
C LEU A 207 -10.14 -8.77 -18.99
N VAL A 208 -9.38 -7.83 -19.56
CA VAL A 208 -9.67 -6.39 -19.42
C VAL A 208 -11.05 -6.06 -19.98
N ASN A 209 -11.35 -6.55 -21.20
CA ASN A 209 -12.63 -6.35 -21.85
C ASN A 209 -13.78 -6.97 -21.04
N ALA A 210 -13.59 -8.17 -20.50
CA ALA A 210 -14.59 -8.81 -19.64
C ALA A 210 -14.80 -8.01 -18.35
N PHE A 211 -13.72 -7.61 -17.68
CA PHE A 211 -13.76 -6.87 -16.42
C PHE A 211 -14.46 -5.52 -16.57
N GLN A 212 -14.14 -4.78 -17.63
CA GLN A 212 -14.78 -3.52 -17.99
C GLN A 212 -16.31 -3.65 -18.10
N ASN A 213 -16.79 -4.77 -18.63
CA ASN A 213 -18.22 -5.00 -18.89
C ASN A 213 -18.92 -5.84 -17.80
N LEU A 214 -18.26 -6.13 -16.66
CA LEU A 214 -18.90 -6.83 -15.55
C LEU A 214 -20.01 -5.97 -14.93
N GLY A 215 -21.16 -6.60 -14.65
CA GLY A 215 -22.34 -5.93 -14.10
C GLY A 215 -23.57 -6.06 -15.00
N GLY A 216 -24.70 -5.53 -14.54
CA GLY A 216 -25.93 -5.41 -15.36
C GLY A 216 -26.07 -4.03 -15.98
N GLU A 217 -27.14 -3.80 -16.75
CA GLU A 217 -27.41 -2.57 -17.57
C GLU A 217 -27.52 -1.23 -16.79
N GLY A 218 -27.22 -1.18 -15.49
CA GLY A 218 -27.16 0.04 -14.70
C GLY A 218 -25.92 0.16 -13.82
N ALA A 219 -24.95 -0.74 -13.97
CA ALA A 219 -23.69 -0.65 -13.25
C ALA A 219 -22.84 0.52 -13.79
N ARG A 220 -22.07 1.14 -12.90
CA ARG A 220 -20.94 1.98 -13.32
C ARG A 220 -19.82 1.04 -13.77
N HIS A 221 -19.16 1.44 -14.85
CA HIS A 221 -18.11 0.66 -15.49
C HIS A 221 -16.81 1.46 -15.52
N PRO A 222 -15.66 0.82 -15.28
CA PRO A 222 -14.38 1.49 -15.40
C PRO A 222 -14.03 1.75 -16.86
N SER A 223 -13.19 2.74 -17.11
CA SER A 223 -12.56 2.91 -18.42
C SER A 223 -11.58 1.75 -18.73
N HIS A 224 -11.13 1.62 -19.97
CA HIS A 224 -10.20 0.54 -20.35
C HIS A 224 -8.89 0.61 -19.55
N GLY A 225 -8.27 1.79 -19.50
CA GLY A 225 -7.06 2.02 -18.70
C GLY A 225 -7.30 1.84 -17.20
N ALA A 226 -8.45 2.28 -16.68
CA ALA A 226 -8.80 2.08 -15.27
C ALA A 226 -8.99 0.59 -14.94
N SER A 227 -9.51 -0.20 -15.88
CA SER A 227 -9.66 -1.66 -15.73
C SER A 227 -8.30 -2.34 -15.61
N ILE A 228 -7.31 -1.93 -16.40
CA ILE A 228 -5.93 -2.43 -16.33
C ILE A 228 -5.32 -2.11 -14.96
N ALA A 229 -5.40 -0.84 -14.52
CA ALA A 229 -4.88 -0.43 -13.22
C ALA A 229 -5.57 -1.17 -12.06
N TRP A 230 -6.89 -1.31 -12.11
CA TRP A 230 -7.67 -2.02 -11.09
C TRP A 230 -7.25 -3.49 -10.99
N LEU A 231 -7.15 -4.20 -12.11
CA LEU A 231 -6.68 -5.58 -12.12
C LEU A 231 -5.26 -5.71 -11.56
N ALA A 232 -4.38 -4.74 -11.85
CA ALA A 232 -3.03 -4.72 -11.28
C ALA A 232 -3.03 -4.54 -9.75
N HIS A 233 -3.89 -3.69 -9.17
CA HIS A 233 -4.03 -3.59 -7.71
C HIS A 233 -4.57 -4.89 -7.10
N LEU A 234 -5.58 -5.52 -7.73
CA LEU A 234 -6.13 -6.79 -7.25
C LEU A 234 -5.07 -7.89 -7.23
N ASP A 235 -4.14 -7.91 -8.18
CA ASP A 235 -3.05 -8.89 -8.19
C ASP A 235 -2.07 -8.72 -7.03
N LEU A 236 -1.73 -7.49 -6.64
CA LEU A 236 -0.93 -7.26 -5.43
C LEU A 236 -1.68 -7.65 -4.15
N ILE A 237 -2.98 -7.36 -4.06
CA ILE A 237 -3.79 -7.75 -2.89
C ILE A 237 -3.93 -9.28 -2.80
N LYS A 238 -4.08 -9.97 -3.94
CA LYS A 238 -4.01 -11.44 -3.98
C LYS A 238 -2.65 -11.94 -3.48
N TYR A 239 -1.56 -11.28 -3.87
CA TYR A 239 -0.22 -11.62 -3.41
C TYR A 239 -0.07 -11.48 -1.88
N VAL A 240 -0.66 -10.45 -1.27
CA VAL A 240 -0.70 -10.29 0.20
C VAL A 240 -1.32 -11.51 0.87
N ILE A 241 -2.46 -11.98 0.35
CA ILE A 241 -3.17 -13.14 0.90
C ILE A 241 -2.40 -14.45 0.64
N GLN A 242 -1.90 -14.64 -0.58
CA GLN A 242 -1.21 -15.86 -0.99
C GLN A 242 0.14 -16.04 -0.29
N SER A 243 0.81 -14.93 0.03
CA SER A 243 2.10 -14.92 0.73
C SER A 243 1.94 -14.91 2.26
N ASP A 244 0.72 -15.07 2.75
CA ASP A 244 0.38 -15.08 4.17
C ASP A 244 0.94 -13.85 4.94
N LEU A 245 0.85 -12.66 4.34
CA LEU A 245 1.29 -11.41 4.96
C LEU A 245 0.22 -10.88 5.92
N ASP A 246 0.64 -10.40 7.09
CA ASP A 246 -0.24 -9.81 8.12
C ASP A 246 -0.62 -8.37 7.78
N THR A 247 0.35 -7.60 7.27
CA THR A 247 0.16 -6.23 6.78
C THR A 247 1.03 -5.99 5.56
N ALA A 248 0.55 -5.16 4.63
CA ALA A 248 1.35 -4.71 3.49
C ALA A 248 0.97 -3.28 3.13
N LEU A 249 1.98 -2.45 2.87
CA LEU A 249 1.81 -1.15 2.23
C LEU A 249 1.93 -1.31 0.72
N ILE A 250 0.91 -0.95 -0.03
CA ILE A 250 0.93 -0.92 -1.48
C ILE A 250 1.12 0.52 -1.94
N ILE A 251 2.12 0.78 -2.78
CA ILE A 251 2.44 2.11 -3.33
C ILE A 251 2.47 2.07 -4.86
N GLU A 252 2.05 3.14 -5.51
CA GLU A 252 2.24 3.33 -6.96
C GLU A 252 3.71 3.69 -7.28
N ASP A 253 4.19 3.43 -8.49
CA ASP A 253 5.61 3.61 -8.83
C ASP A 253 6.03 5.06 -9.11
N ASP A 254 5.07 5.96 -9.32
CA ASP A 254 5.27 7.39 -9.52
C ASP A 254 5.02 8.23 -8.27
N VAL A 255 5.13 7.64 -7.07
CA VAL A 255 4.96 8.37 -5.81
C VAL A 255 6.28 8.83 -5.17
N ASP A 256 6.15 9.72 -4.20
CA ASP A 256 7.22 10.30 -3.43
C ASP A 256 6.73 10.66 -2.02
N TRP A 257 7.66 10.89 -1.11
CA TRP A 257 7.40 11.15 0.31
C TRP A 257 8.45 12.08 0.91
N ASP A 258 8.19 12.53 2.13
CA ASP A 258 9.15 13.33 2.88
C ASP A 258 10.33 12.48 3.36
N ARG A 259 11.55 13.03 3.38
CA ARG A 259 12.73 12.34 3.94
C ARG A 259 12.53 11.89 5.39
N ALA A 260 11.66 12.55 6.14
CA ALA A 260 11.28 12.20 7.50
C ALA A 260 10.18 11.12 7.59
N ILE A 261 9.86 10.38 6.53
CA ILE A 261 8.77 9.39 6.50
C ILE A 261 8.79 8.40 7.68
N ARG A 262 9.98 7.97 8.15
CA ARG A 262 10.08 7.07 9.30
C ARG A 262 9.54 7.73 10.58
N ASP A 263 9.94 8.97 10.83
CA ASP A 263 9.51 9.74 12.00
C ASP A 263 8.02 10.09 11.91
N GLN A 264 7.54 10.46 10.72
CA GLN A 264 6.12 10.73 10.45
C GLN A 264 5.25 9.52 10.84
N MET A 265 5.68 8.31 10.47
CA MET A 265 4.91 7.11 10.70
C MET A 265 4.87 6.69 12.18
N VAL A 266 5.80 7.14 13.03
CA VAL A 266 5.75 6.90 14.49
C VAL A 266 4.58 7.66 15.11
N GLY A 267 4.44 8.95 14.81
CA GLY A 267 3.31 9.76 15.29
C GLY A 267 1.96 9.25 14.77
N ILE A 268 1.94 8.85 13.49
CA ILE A 268 0.75 8.24 12.86
C ILE A 268 0.36 6.94 13.55
N ALA A 269 1.34 6.08 13.88
CA ALA A 269 1.09 4.84 14.60
C ALA A 269 0.39 5.08 15.96
N GLY A 270 0.94 6.00 16.77
CA GLY A 270 0.34 6.40 18.04
C GLY A 270 -1.08 6.95 17.88
N ALA A 271 -1.30 7.82 16.89
CA ALA A 271 -2.60 8.42 16.65
C ALA A 271 -3.65 7.40 16.14
N ILE A 272 -3.27 6.44 15.29
CA ILE A 272 -4.15 5.35 14.86
C ILE A 272 -4.53 4.46 16.05
N ARG A 273 -3.57 4.11 16.92
CA ARG A 273 -3.84 3.33 18.13
C ARG A 273 -4.81 4.04 19.07
N SER A 274 -4.65 5.36 19.24
CA SER A 274 -5.58 6.19 20.01
C SER A 274 -6.99 6.20 19.40
N LEU A 275 -7.11 6.47 18.09
CA LEU A 275 -8.39 6.49 17.38
C LEU A 275 -9.12 5.14 17.47
N THR A 276 -8.38 4.05 17.36
CA THR A 276 -8.92 2.68 17.39
C THR A 276 -9.02 2.09 18.79
N LYS A 277 -8.63 2.84 19.83
CA LYS A 277 -8.74 2.47 21.25
C LYS A 277 -8.07 1.12 21.52
N VAL A 278 -6.84 0.98 21.02
CA VAL A 278 -6.04 -0.25 21.17
C VAL A 278 -5.75 -0.49 22.64
N ASN A 279 -5.88 -1.74 23.07
CA ASN A 279 -5.51 -2.17 24.43
C ASN A 279 -3.98 -2.10 24.60
N GLY A 280 -3.50 -1.69 25.78
CA GLY A 280 -2.07 -1.49 26.06
C GLY A 280 -1.18 -2.70 25.76
N THR A 281 -1.72 -3.93 25.83
CA THR A 281 -0.99 -5.18 25.59
C THR A 281 -0.76 -5.52 24.11
N GLU A 282 -1.39 -4.80 23.16
CA GLU A 282 -1.19 -5.08 21.73
C GLU A 282 0.10 -4.43 21.23
N SER A 283 1.05 -5.25 20.76
CA SER A 283 2.36 -4.81 20.27
C SER A 283 2.38 -4.36 18.79
N THR A 284 1.27 -4.45 18.06
CA THR A 284 1.25 -4.06 16.64
C THR A 284 1.28 -2.53 16.49
N PRO A 285 2.12 -1.95 15.60
CA PRO A 285 2.29 -0.49 15.54
C PRO A 285 0.99 0.30 15.30
N TYR A 286 0.06 -0.25 14.52
CA TYR A 286 -1.19 0.41 14.17
C TYR A 286 -2.42 -0.20 14.86
N GLY A 287 -2.23 -1.14 15.79
CA GLY A 287 -3.31 -2.02 16.23
C GLY A 287 -3.80 -2.95 15.12
N ARG A 288 -4.84 -3.74 15.42
CA ARG A 288 -5.52 -4.62 14.44
C ARG A 288 -6.91 -4.16 13.99
N SER A 289 -7.44 -3.11 14.61
CA SER A 289 -8.79 -2.60 14.38
C SER A 289 -8.89 -1.70 13.15
N TRP A 290 -8.38 -2.15 12.00
CA TRP A 290 -8.45 -1.48 10.70
C TRP A 290 -8.35 -2.48 9.54
N ASP A 291 -9.01 -2.17 8.43
CA ASP A 291 -8.94 -2.96 7.18
C ASP A 291 -7.97 -2.32 6.19
N LEU A 292 -8.04 -1.00 6.05
CA LEU A 292 -7.21 -0.24 5.10
C LEU A 292 -6.77 1.11 5.69
N LEU A 293 -5.49 1.46 5.55
CA LEU A 293 -4.98 2.78 5.88
C LEU A 293 -4.68 3.55 4.59
N TRP A 294 -5.25 4.72 4.44
CA TRP A 294 -4.99 5.62 3.31
C TRP A 294 -3.79 6.51 3.62
N ILE A 295 -2.60 6.03 3.24
CA ILE A 295 -1.32 6.69 3.53
C ILE A 295 -1.01 7.80 2.51
N GLY A 296 -1.45 7.59 1.27
CA GLY A 296 -1.24 8.51 0.15
C GLY A 296 -2.47 8.63 -0.73
N HIS A 297 -2.95 9.86 -0.89
CA HIS A 297 -4.14 10.22 -1.67
C HIS A 297 -3.97 11.61 -2.28
N CYS A 298 -4.79 11.94 -3.27
CA CYS A 298 -4.84 13.29 -3.86
C CYS A 298 -5.83 14.23 -3.14
N GLY A 299 -6.42 13.75 -2.04
CA GLY A 299 -7.30 14.53 -1.19
C GLY A 299 -8.30 13.66 -0.44
N GLU A 300 -8.85 14.25 0.61
CA GLU A 300 -9.83 13.66 1.50
C GLU A 300 -10.76 14.78 2.01
N TYR A 301 -11.97 14.40 2.44
CA TYR A 301 -12.89 15.29 3.12
C TYR A 301 -12.67 15.24 4.63
N TRP A 302 -12.80 16.41 5.27
CA TRP A 302 -12.81 16.52 6.71
C TRP A 302 -13.86 17.54 7.16
N ASP A 303 -14.47 17.28 8.31
CA ASP A 303 -15.16 18.28 9.11
C ASP A 303 -15.04 17.95 10.62
N GLU A 304 -15.46 18.88 11.46
CA GLU A 304 -15.45 18.79 12.93
C GLU A 304 -16.36 17.71 13.54
N THR A 305 -17.24 17.09 12.75
CA THR A 305 -18.12 16.01 13.22
C THR A 305 -17.44 14.64 13.21
N LEU A 306 -16.30 14.51 12.52
CA LEU A 306 -15.52 13.28 12.47
C LEU A 306 -14.67 13.10 13.74
N GLU A 307 -14.76 11.93 14.39
CA GLU A 307 -13.82 11.52 15.45
C GLU A 307 -12.40 11.57 14.88
N THR A 308 -11.62 12.54 15.35
CA THR A 308 -10.31 12.87 14.79
C THR A 308 -9.27 12.91 15.91
N VAL A 309 -8.17 12.19 15.73
CA VAL A 309 -6.97 12.34 16.55
C VAL A 309 -6.00 13.24 15.79
N MET A 310 -5.59 14.35 16.41
CA MET A 310 -4.60 15.25 15.84
C MET A 310 -3.33 15.30 16.68
N PHE A 311 -2.18 15.42 16.03
CA PHE A 311 -0.89 15.59 16.71
C PHE A 311 0.00 16.56 15.93
N ASP A 312 0.96 17.18 16.63
CA ASP A 312 1.95 18.05 16.02
C ASP A 312 2.91 17.27 15.13
N ASP A 313 3.04 17.73 13.89
CA ASP A 313 4.00 17.19 12.94
C ASP A 313 4.59 18.34 12.11
N PRO A 314 5.79 18.83 12.45
CA PRO A 314 6.45 19.93 11.73
C PRO A 314 6.81 19.57 10.28
N THR A 315 6.71 18.29 9.90
CA THR A 315 6.95 17.79 8.54
C THR A 315 5.65 17.60 7.75
N ALA A 316 4.48 17.79 8.38
CA ALA A 316 3.20 17.80 7.67
C ALA A 316 3.07 19.06 6.82
N TYR A 317 2.55 18.89 5.59
CA TYR A 317 2.39 20.00 4.66
C TYR A 317 1.31 20.99 5.16
N PRO A 318 1.57 22.30 5.19
CA PRO A 318 0.62 23.25 5.76
C PRO A 318 -0.68 23.30 4.95
N ILE A 319 -1.81 23.15 5.64
CA ILE A 319 -3.16 23.18 5.08
C ILE A 319 -3.44 24.52 4.40
N SER A 320 -2.92 25.62 4.94
CA SER A 320 -3.05 26.98 4.40
C SER A 320 -2.57 27.12 2.95
N ILE A 321 -1.61 26.28 2.53
CA ILE A 321 -1.06 26.25 1.16
C ILE A 321 -1.23 24.89 0.46
N TYR A 322 -2.09 24.02 1.01
CA TYR A 322 -2.40 22.70 0.44
C TYR A 322 -2.88 22.82 -1.01
N GLN A 323 -2.32 22.01 -1.90
CA GLN A 323 -2.66 22.00 -3.32
C GLN A 323 -3.67 20.88 -3.61
N GLY A 324 -4.60 21.14 -4.52
CA GLY A 324 -5.60 20.18 -4.95
C GLY A 324 -7.02 20.47 -4.46
N TRP A 325 -7.96 19.64 -4.90
CA TRP A 325 -9.40 19.87 -4.74
C TRP A 325 -9.85 19.86 -3.26
N ALA A 326 -9.12 19.15 -2.40
CA ALA A 326 -9.46 18.96 -1.00
C ALA A 326 -9.21 20.21 -0.14
N GLN A 327 -8.39 21.17 -0.60
CA GLN A 327 -8.03 22.37 0.16
C GLN A 327 -9.23 23.07 0.79
N LYS A 328 -10.35 23.17 0.06
CA LYS A 328 -11.57 23.84 0.55
C LYS A 328 -12.27 23.09 1.70
N TYR A 329 -12.11 21.77 1.79
CA TYR A 329 -12.67 20.93 2.85
C TYR A 329 -11.74 20.86 4.06
N LEU A 330 -10.43 21.00 3.85
CA LEU A 330 -9.46 20.89 4.93
C LEU A 330 -9.24 22.18 5.73
N LYS A 331 -9.86 23.31 5.37
CA LYS A 331 -9.57 24.64 5.97
C LYS A 331 -9.69 24.74 7.49
N GLY A 332 -10.45 23.85 8.14
CA GLY A 332 -10.56 23.82 9.59
C GLY A 332 -9.41 23.08 10.28
N LEU A 333 -8.57 22.37 9.53
CA LEU A 333 -7.38 21.72 10.04
C LEU A 333 -6.21 22.71 10.17
N PRO A 334 -5.45 22.66 11.28
CA PRO A 334 -4.29 23.52 11.50
C PRO A 334 -3.07 23.11 10.66
N ASP A 335 -2.21 24.08 10.37
CA ASP A 335 -0.90 23.85 9.75
C ASP A 335 0.03 23.04 10.66
N TYR A 336 0.95 22.27 10.06
CA TYR A 336 1.98 21.48 10.77
C TYR A 336 1.43 20.52 11.83
N LYS A 337 0.24 19.99 11.57
CA LYS A 337 -0.39 18.92 12.34
C LYS A 337 -0.91 17.88 11.38
N ARG A 338 -0.97 16.62 11.83
CA ARG A 338 -1.69 15.56 11.12
C ARG A 338 -2.96 15.21 11.85
N ALA A 339 -4.01 15.02 11.09
CA ALA A 339 -5.31 14.52 11.49
C ALA A 339 -5.48 13.08 11.01
N ILE A 340 -5.87 12.21 11.94
CA ILE A 340 -6.14 10.79 11.71
C ILE A 340 -7.60 10.53 12.06
N TYR A 341 -8.36 10.00 11.11
CA TYR A 341 -9.79 9.77 11.27
C TYR A 341 -10.29 8.69 10.31
N ARG A 342 -11.49 8.16 10.57
CA ARG A 342 -12.11 7.18 9.67
C ARG A 342 -12.42 7.81 8.31
N SER A 343 -11.98 7.16 7.25
CA SER A 343 -12.06 7.69 5.89
C SER A 343 -13.50 7.98 5.47
N PHE A 344 -13.71 9.13 4.81
CA PHE A 344 -15.04 9.51 4.32
C PHE A 344 -15.11 9.55 2.79
N ASN A 345 -14.13 10.15 2.14
CA ASN A 345 -14.03 10.32 0.70
C ASN A 345 -12.56 10.47 0.23
N PRO A 346 -11.65 9.56 0.60
CA PRO A 346 -10.29 9.59 0.06
C PRO A 346 -10.32 9.16 -1.41
N VAL A 347 -9.55 9.80 -2.26
CA VAL A 347 -9.43 9.43 -3.68
C VAL A 347 -7.98 9.42 -4.12
N CYS A 348 -7.69 8.73 -5.22
CA CYS A 348 -6.37 8.27 -5.61
C CYS A 348 -5.81 7.20 -4.67
N SER A 349 -5.05 6.27 -5.23
CA SER A 349 -4.47 5.12 -4.53
C SER A 349 -2.94 5.16 -4.47
N PHE A 350 -2.36 6.38 -4.42
CA PHE A 350 -0.91 6.60 -4.40
C PHE A 350 -0.22 5.69 -3.38
N ALA A 351 -0.78 5.60 -2.17
CA ALA A 351 -0.38 4.59 -1.21
C ALA A 351 -1.53 4.18 -0.27
N TYR A 352 -1.69 2.88 -0.07
CA TYR A 352 -2.60 2.35 0.93
C TYR A 352 -2.03 1.10 1.58
N ALA A 353 -2.22 0.97 2.89
CA ALA A 353 -1.90 -0.26 3.59
C ALA A 353 -3.15 -1.12 3.75
N VAL A 354 -2.98 -2.44 3.70
CA VAL A 354 -4.04 -3.41 4.00
C VAL A 354 -3.59 -4.32 5.13
N SER A 355 -4.52 -4.61 6.04
CA SER A 355 -4.39 -5.75 6.93
C SER A 355 -4.73 -7.02 6.16
N ARG A 356 -4.33 -8.18 6.68
CA ARG A 356 -4.69 -9.49 6.09
C ARG A 356 -6.19 -9.64 5.88
N GLU A 357 -6.98 -9.23 6.87
CA GLU A 357 -8.44 -9.30 6.78
C GLU A 357 -8.98 -8.25 5.79
N GLY A 358 -8.45 -7.03 5.84
CA GLY A 358 -8.78 -5.97 4.90
C GLY A 358 -8.51 -6.37 3.45
N ALA A 359 -7.39 -7.02 3.17
CA ALA A 359 -7.07 -7.54 1.84
C ALA A 359 -8.16 -8.49 1.31
N ARG A 360 -8.69 -9.39 2.16
CA ARG A 360 -9.79 -10.30 1.79
C ARG A 360 -11.08 -9.54 1.50
N LYS A 361 -11.45 -8.61 2.39
CA LYS A 361 -12.66 -7.78 2.23
C LYS A 361 -12.58 -6.94 0.96
N VAL A 362 -11.41 -6.34 0.68
CA VAL A 362 -11.19 -5.55 -0.56
C VAL A 362 -11.41 -6.45 -1.78
N LEU A 363 -10.81 -7.64 -1.87
CA LEU A 363 -11.06 -8.54 -3.01
C LEU A 363 -12.54 -8.92 -3.15
N GLU A 364 -13.24 -9.17 -2.05
CA GLU A 364 -14.67 -9.51 -2.07
C GLU A 364 -15.54 -8.34 -2.54
N LEU A 365 -15.28 -7.14 -2.01
CA LEU A 365 -16.12 -5.96 -2.24
C LEU A 365 -15.83 -5.27 -3.58
N VAL A 366 -14.57 -5.24 -4.02
CA VAL A 366 -14.13 -4.49 -5.20
C VAL A 366 -13.65 -5.39 -6.36
N GLY A 367 -13.55 -6.71 -6.18
CA GLY A 367 -13.12 -7.62 -7.24
C GLY A 367 -14.11 -7.79 -8.41
N GLY A 368 -15.32 -7.24 -8.28
CA GLY A 368 -16.39 -7.36 -9.28
C GLY A 368 -16.52 -6.20 -10.27
N ALA A 369 -15.55 -5.27 -10.33
CA ALA A 369 -15.53 -4.11 -11.24
C ALA A 369 -16.77 -3.19 -11.18
N LYS A 370 -17.46 -3.12 -10.05
CA LYS A 370 -18.73 -2.37 -9.91
C LYS A 370 -18.53 -0.88 -9.64
N ASP A 371 -17.63 -0.22 -10.36
CA ASP A 371 -17.39 1.22 -10.25
C ASP A 371 -16.57 1.81 -11.40
N GLU A 372 -16.26 3.11 -11.32
CA GLU A 372 -15.48 3.86 -12.32
C GLU A 372 -13.96 3.62 -12.24
N ALA A 373 -13.43 3.33 -11.05
CA ALA A 373 -12.02 3.05 -10.79
C ALA A 373 -11.81 2.32 -9.46
N PHE A 374 -10.62 1.74 -9.26
CA PHE A 374 -10.27 0.99 -8.04
C PHE A 374 -10.40 1.83 -6.77
N ASP A 375 -9.75 2.99 -6.73
CA ASP A 375 -9.75 3.91 -5.59
C ASP A 375 -11.17 4.37 -5.25
N VAL A 376 -11.98 4.71 -6.26
CA VAL A 376 -13.39 5.09 -6.07
C VAL A 376 -14.21 3.95 -5.48
N ALA A 377 -14.01 2.72 -5.94
CA ALA A 377 -14.70 1.55 -5.42
C ALA A 377 -14.34 1.27 -3.96
N VAL A 378 -13.04 1.35 -3.61
CA VAL A 378 -12.57 1.18 -2.23
C VAL A 378 -13.12 2.28 -1.34
N MET A 379 -12.98 3.55 -1.76
CA MET A 379 -13.52 4.72 -1.05
C MET A 379 -15.01 4.56 -0.74
N ARG A 380 -15.84 4.14 -1.70
CA ARG A 380 -17.27 3.94 -1.46
C ARG A 380 -17.52 2.87 -0.41
N ASN A 381 -16.74 1.80 -0.39
CA ASN A 381 -16.87 0.77 0.63
C ASN A 381 -16.36 1.23 2.01
N CYS A 382 -15.37 2.13 2.06
CA CYS A 382 -14.99 2.83 3.30
C CYS A 382 -16.13 3.72 3.83
N LYS A 383 -16.69 4.56 2.96
CA LYS A 383 -17.80 5.47 3.29
C LYS A 383 -19.07 4.75 3.74
N LEU A 384 -19.32 3.57 3.20
CA LEU A 384 -20.44 2.70 3.58
C LEU A 384 -20.12 1.82 4.81
N GLU A 385 -18.96 2.02 5.44
CA GLU A 385 -18.49 1.26 6.62
C GLU A 385 -18.42 -0.27 6.38
N LYS A 386 -18.31 -0.68 5.11
CA LYS A 386 -18.04 -2.08 4.74
C LYS A 386 -16.56 -2.43 4.85
N LEU A 387 -15.71 -1.41 4.75
CA LEU A 387 -14.30 -1.46 5.08
C LEU A 387 -14.04 -0.46 6.21
N ASN A 388 -13.36 -0.90 7.26
CA ASN A 388 -12.90 0.01 8.30
C ASN A 388 -11.61 0.71 7.83
N CYS A 389 -11.80 1.85 7.18
CA CYS A 389 -10.71 2.62 6.59
C CYS A 389 -10.34 3.82 7.46
N ILE A 390 -9.04 4.13 7.53
CA ILE A 390 -8.51 5.30 8.25
C ILE A 390 -7.67 6.12 7.28
N SER A 391 -7.91 7.43 7.22
CA SER A 391 -7.16 8.38 6.40
C SER A 391 -6.17 9.17 7.25
N ILE A 392 -5.04 9.53 6.65
CA ILE A 392 -4.03 10.43 7.22
C ILE A 392 -4.00 11.73 6.43
N VAL A 393 -4.28 12.85 7.08
CA VAL A 393 -4.37 14.16 6.43
C VAL A 393 -3.53 15.20 7.17
N PRO A 394 -2.64 15.97 6.50
CA PRO A 394 -2.22 15.79 5.11
C PRO A 394 -1.57 14.43 4.85
N GLU A 395 -1.66 13.96 3.61
CA GLU A 395 -1.07 12.69 3.17
C GLU A 395 0.44 12.60 3.42
N VAL A 396 0.94 11.37 3.55
CA VAL A 396 2.36 11.07 3.76
C VAL A 396 3.08 10.81 2.44
N ILE A 397 2.35 10.22 1.50
CA ILE A 397 2.84 9.84 0.17
C ILE A 397 1.99 10.56 -0.87
N HIS A 398 2.63 11.22 -1.82
CA HIS A 398 1.96 11.91 -2.91
C HIS A 398 2.59 11.55 -4.26
N GLN A 399 1.86 11.78 -5.35
CA GLN A 399 2.39 11.58 -6.70
C GLN A 399 3.53 12.56 -6.99
N TYR A 400 4.62 12.02 -7.55
CA TYR A 400 5.69 12.76 -8.21
C TYR A 400 5.35 12.93 -9.69
N PHE A 401 5.28 14.17 -10.12
CA PHE A 401 5.06 14.52 -11.51
C PHE A 401 6.38 14.80 -12.21
N PRO A 402 6.64 14.21 -13.39
CA PRO A 402 7.69 14.70 -14.28
C PRO A 402 7.48 16.17 -14.63
N ALA A 403 8.54 16.82 -15.11
CA ALA A 403 8.45 18.22 -15.54
C ALA A 403 7.25 18.43 -16.50
N LEU A 404 6.42 19.42 -16.18
CA LEU A 404 5.16 19.71 -16.90
C LEU A 404 5.37 19.91 -18.42
N SER A 405 6.55 20.38 -18.82
CA SER A 405 6.95 20.55 -20.22
C SER A 405 6.88 19.27 -21.06
N PHE A 406 6.89 18.10 -20.42
CA PHE A 406 6.78 16.83 -21.11
C PHE A 406 5.34 16.33 -21.34
N GLY A 407 4.35 16.93 -20.67
CA GLY A 407 2.94 16.59 -20.85
C GLY A 407 2.63 15.10 -20.62
N VAL A 408 3.28 14.49 -19.62
CA VAL A 408 3.17 13.04 -19.36
C VAL A 408 1.74 12.65 -19.04
N LYS A 409 1.30 11.56 -19.67
CA LYS A 409 0.01 10.92 -19.44
C LYS A 409 0.18 9.75 -18.50
N SER A 410 -0.82 9.51 -17.65
CA SER A 410 -0.82 8.32 -16.80
C SER A 410 -0.91 7.06 -17.66
N LEU A 411 -0.52 5.90 -17.11
CA LEU A 411 -0.73 4.62 -17.80
C LEU A 411 -2.21 4.33 -18.04
N VAL A 412 -3.09 4.85 -17.17
CA VAL A 412 -4.55 4.81 -17.35
C VAL A 412 -4.96 5.62 -18.58
N ASP A 413 -4.48 6.86 -18.73
CA ASP A 413 -4.77 7.69 -19.89
C ASP A 413 -4.28 7.06 -21.20
N ILE A 414 -3.07 6.50 -21.19
CA ILE A 414 -2.51 5.79 -22.34
C ILE A 414 -3.37 4.56 -22.68
N GLY A 415 -3.83 3.81 -21.66
CA GLY A 415 -4.78 2.72 -21.83
C GLY A 415 -6.14 3.17 -22.38
N ASN A 416 -6.51 4.43 -22.17
CA ASN A 416 -7.71 5.05 -22.73
C ASN A 416 -7.49 5.66 -24.13
N GLY A 417 -6.31 5.48 -24.73
CA GLY A 417 -6.00 5.90 -26.10
C GLY A 417 -5.23 7.21 -26.21
N GLU A 418 -4.80 7.82 -25.10
CA GLU A 418 -3.90 8.97 -25.14
C GLU A 418 -2.50 8.57 -25.64
N LYS A 419 -1.82 9.51 -26.29
CA LYS A 419 -0.46 9.24 -26.79
C LYS A 419 0.54 9.21 -25.62
N PRO A 420 1.48 8.26 -25.61
CA PRO A 420 2.55 8.26 -24.64
C PRO A 420 3.38 9.54 -24.79
N GLY A 421 3.92 10.00 -23.65
CA GLY A 421 4.88 11.10 -23.63
C GLY A 421 6.23 10.73 -24.26
N PRO A 422 7.25 11.58 -24.11
CA PRO A 422 8.60 11.23 -24.53
C PRO A 422 9.11 9.96 -23.81
N GLY A 423 10.11 9.30 -24.40
CA GLY A 423 10.74 8.13 -23.79
C GLY A 423 11.44 8.44 -22.46
N ASP A 424 11.58 7.40 -21.62
CA ASP A 424 12.04 7.45 -20.24
C ASP A 424 13.29 8.31 -20.00
N GLU A 425 14.28 8.19 -20.87
CA GLU A 425 15.56 8.91 -20.82
C GLU A 425 15.38 10.42 -20.64
N LYS A 426 14.29 10.99 -21.16
CA LYS A 426 14.05 12.44 -21.10
C LYS A 426 13.56 12.90 -19.74
N PHE A 427 12.79 12.08 -19.02
CA PHE A 427 12.24 12.44 -17.71
C PHE A 427 13.34 12.58 -16.67
N GLU A 428 14.34 11.70 -16.74
CA GLU A 428 15.40 11.63 -15.73
C GLU A 428 16.41 12.78 -15.85
N ASN A 429 16.36 13.55 -16.93
CA ASN A 429 17.24 14.70 -17.15
C ASN A 429 16.66 16.02 -16.65
N VAL A 430 15.37 16.06 -16.28
CA VAL A 430 14.72 17.28 -15.81
C VAL A 430 13.98 16.98 -14.51
N MET A 431 14.29 17.74 -13.47
CA MET A 431 13.62 17.64 -12.18
C MET A 431 12.12 17.91 -12.34
N GLY A 432 11.31 16.98 -11.82
CA GLY A 432 9.87 17.10 -11.69
C GLY A 432 9.48 17.82 -10.41
N SER A 433 8.28 17.52 -9.91
CA SER A 433 7.71 18.15 -8.72
C SER A 433 6.86 17.16 -7.93
N THR A 434 6.77 17.38 -6.63
CA THR A 434 5.88 16.65 -5.72
C THR A 434 5.08 17.68 -4.95
N GLU A 435 3.78 17.72 -5.19
CA GLU A 435 2.88 18.58 -4.43
C GLU A 435 2.69 18.02 -3.01
N ASN A 436 2.33 18.89 -2.07
CA ASN A 436 1.99 18.54 -0.69
C ASN A 436 3.03 17.73 0.10
N ILE A 437 4.29 17.69 -0.34
CA ILE A 437 5.42 17.11 0.38
C ILE A 437 6.49 18.20 0.59
N LEU A 438 6.92 18.41 1.84
CA LEU A 438 7.86 19.51 2.17
C LEU A 438 9.29 19.19 1.71
N GLU A 439 9.80 18.03 2.09
CA GLU A 439 11.17 17.59 1.83
C GLU A 439 11.19 16.30 1.02
N SER A 440 10.78 16.39 -0.25
CA SER A 440 10.78 15.28 -1.21
C SER A 440 12.06 14.43 -1.16
N ALA A 441 11.88 13.13 -0.91
CA ALA A 441 12.94 12.13 -0.94
C ALA A 441 13.44 11.90 -2.37
N ARG A 442 12.55 11.85 -3.37
CA ARG A 442 12.90 11.61 -4.77
C ARG A 442 13.71 12.76 -5.37
N CYS A 443 13.28 14.01 -5.19
CA CYS A 443 14.07 15.16 -5.65
C CYS A 443 15.41 15.27 -4.92
N SER A 444 15.43 14.97 -3.62
CA SER A 444 16.67 14.96 -2.84
C SER A 444 17.65 13.89 -3.34
N ALA A 445 17.16 12.68 -3.58
CA ALA A 445 17.99 11.55 -4.02
C ALA A 445 18.53 11.73 -5.44
N LEU A 446 17.70 12.23 -6.37
CA LEU A 446 18.08 12.38 -7.78
C LEU A 446 18.86 13.68 -8.06
N TRP A 447 18.57 14.75 -7.32
CA TRP A 447 19.06 16.11 -7.66
C TRP A 447 19.78 16.83 -6.53
N GLY A 448 19.78 16.30 -5.30
CA GLY A 448 20.33 16.98 -4.14
C GLY A 448 19.59 18.28 -3.81
N LYS A 449 18.31 18.39 -4.19
CA LYS A 449 17.50 19.61 -4.09
C LYS A 449 16.09 19.30 -3.59
N LYS A 450 15.44 20.32 -3.01
CA LYS A 450 13.99 20.27 -2.76
C LYS A 450 13.23 20.26 -4.09
N CYS A 451 12.11 19.55 -4.14
CA CYS A 451 11.22 19.65 -5.30
C CYS A 451 10.70 21.09 -5.47
N PRO A 452 10.53 21.56 -6.71
CA PRO A 452 9.77 22.76 -6.99
C PRO A 452 8.34 22.62 -6.44
N ARG A 453 7.82 23.69 -5.85
CA ARG A 453 6.37 23.82 -5.61
C ARG A 453 5.72 24.18 -6.95
N VAL A 454 4.68 23.46 -7.31
CA VAL A 454 3.91 23.69 -8.54
C VAL A 454 2.99 24.89 -8.38
#